data_AF-A0A0S7BX94-F1
#
_entry.id   AF-A0A0S7BX94-F1
#
_cell.length_a   1.000
_cell.length_b   1.000
_cell.length_c   1.000
_cell.angle_alpha   90.00
_cell.angle_beta   90.00
_cell.angle_gamma   90.00
#
_symmetry.space_group_name_H-M   'P 1'
#
loop_
_entity.id
_entity.type
_entity.pdbx_description
1 polymer ?
#
loop_
_entity_poly.entity_id
_entity_poly.type
_entity_poly.pdbx_seq_one_letter_code
_entity_poly.pdbx_strand_id
1 'polypeptide(L)'
;MSRFLELFISTLVNIMSTLLMVYIIVSWFVSPYNKYRAMLDRFMNTFLDPIRRIMPNTGMFDLSPIILMLILQFVESAARWFF
;
A
#
# COMPACT_ATOMS: atom_id res chain seq x y z
N MET A 1 2.04 -0.44 -27.87
CA MET A 1 1.35 0.48 -26.93
C MET A 1 0.95 -0.25 -25.64
N SER A 2 0.32 -1.43 -25.72
CA SER A 2 -0.11 -2.20 -24.53
C SER A 2 1.03 -2.56 -23.55
N ARG A 3 2.18 -3.03 -24.06
CA ARG A 3 3.36 -3.32 -23.24
C ARG A 3 3.91 -2.12 -22.45
N PHE A 4 3.80 -0.91 -22.99
CA PHE A 4 4.23 0.30 -22.26
C PHE A 4 3.32 0.55 -21.05
N LEU A 5 2.01 0.39 -21.23
CA LEU A 5 1.03 0.55 -20.16
C LEU A 5 1.21 -0.53 -19.08
N GLU A 6 1.45 -1.77 -19.48
CA GLU A 6 1.75 -2.87 -18.56
C GLU A 6 2.99 -2.56 -17.70
N LEU A 7 4.10 -2.15 -18.32
CA LEU A 7 5.32 -1.79 -17.61
C LEU A 7 5.12 -0.59 -16.68
N PHE A 8 4.37 0.42 -17.12
CA PHE A 8 4.06 1.57 -16.31
C PHE A 8 3.25 1.18 -15.06
N ILE A 9 2.19 0.38 -15.23
CA ILE A 9 1.36 -0.11 -14.12
C ILE A 9 2.18 -0.99 -13.17
N SER A 10 2.94 -1.96 -13.69
CA SER A 10 3.76 -2.83 -12.85
C SER A 10 4.82 -2.03 -12.07
N THR A 11 5.42 -1.01 -12.69
CA THR A 11 6.37 -0.12 -11.99
C THR A 11 5.69 0.62 -10.84
N LEU A 12 4.50 1.19 -11.05
CA LEU A 12 3.75 1.87 -9.99
C LEU A 12 3.36 0.91 -8.86
N VAL A 13 2.88 -0.29 -9.19
CA VAL A 13 2.55 -1.32 -8.21
C VAL A 13 3.78 -1.70 -7.40
N ASN A 14 4.93 -1.92 -8.04
CA ASN A 14 6.18 -2.26 -7.36
C ASN A 14 6.64 -1.14 -6.40
N ILE A 15 6.54 0.13 -6.82
CA ILE A 15 6.88 1.27 -5.95
C ILE A 15 5.94 1.32 -4.75
N MET A 16 4.63 1.19 -4.95
CA MET A 16 3.65 1.22 -3.85
C MET A 16 3.82 0.03 -2.90
N SER A 17 4.04 -1.18 -3.40
CA SER A 17 4.32 -2.37 -2.60
C SER A 17 5.60 -2.22 -1.76
N THR A 18 6.66 -1.65 -2.36
CA THR A 18 7.92 -1.37 -1.65
C THR A 18 7.70 -0.34 -0.54
N LEU A 19 6.98 0.75 -0.85
CA LEU A 19 6.69 1.80 0.11
C LEU A 19 5.81 1.30 1.26
N LEU A 20 4.85 0.42 0.97
CA LEU A 20 4.02 -0.24 1.97
C LEU A 20 4.86 -1.12 2.90
N MET A 21 5.82 -1.87 2.36
CA MET A 21 6.75 -2.67 3.16
C MET A 21 7.61 -1.78 4.08
N VAL A 22 8.14 -0.68 3.54
CA VAL A 22 8.87 0.33 4.33
C VAL A 22 7.97 0.91 5.43
N TYR A 23 6.72 1.23 5.12
CA TYR A 23 5.75 1.71 6.10
C TYR A 23 5.51 0.71 7.23
N ILE A 24 5.31 -0.57 6.92
CA ILE A 24 5.12 -1.60 7.96
C ILE A 24 6.32 -1.61 8.91
N ILE A 25 7.53 -1.65 8.37
CA ILE A 25 8.77 -1.64 9.16
C ILE A 25 8.87 -0.35 9.99
N VAL A 26 8.75 0.82 9.36
CA VAL A 26 8.84 2.12 10.04
C VAL A 26 7.79 2.25 11.14
N SER A 27 6.57 1.76 10.91
CA SER A 27 5.48 1.85 11.88
C SER A 27 5.76 1.08 13.17
N TRP A 28 6.51 -0.03 13.09
CA TRP A 28 6.86 -0.88 14.21
C TRP A 28 8.09 -0.38 14.97
N PHE A 29 9.09 0.15 14.27
CA PHE A 29 10.38 0.49 14.88
C PHE A 29 10.55 1.98 15.21
N VAL A 30 9.87 2.87 14.51
CA VAL A 30 10.05 4.32 14.66
C VAL A 30 8.88 4.91 15.43
N SER A 31 9.14 5.81 16.39
CA SER A 31 8.08 6.49 17.16
C SER A 31 7.15 7.34 16.28
N PRO A 32 5.82 7.37 16.54
CA PRO A 32 4.85 8.17 15.75
C PRO A 32 5.11 9.68 15.83
N TYR A 33 5.84 10.15 16.84
CA TYR A 33 6.23 11.56 16.98
C TYR A 33 7.39 11.95 16.05
N ASN A 34 8.02 11.01 15.36
CA ASN A 34 9.07 11.32 14.40
C ASN A 34 8.48 11.97 13.14
N LYS A 35 9.01 13.15 12.76
CA LYS A 35 8.51 13.94 11.62
C LYS A 35 8.44 13.17 10.30
N TYR A 36 9.40 12.28 10.04
CA TYR A 36 9.47 11.52 8.79
C TYR A 36 8.47 10.36 8.81
N ARG A 37 8.31 9.69 9.95
CA ARG A 37 7.24 8.69 10.13
C ARG A 37 5.87 9.34 9.97
N ALA A 38 5.61 10.47 10.62
CA ALA A 38 4.32 11.16 10.52
C ALA A 38 4.00 11.58 9.08
N MET A 39 5.01 11.92 8.27
CA MET A 39 4.84 12.21 6.85
C MET A 39 4.49 10.94 6.05
N LEU A 40 5.19 9.83 6.31
CA LEU A 40 4.88 8.53 5.70
C LEU A 40 3.48 8.05 6.08
N ASP A 41 3.10 8.16 7.36
CA ASP A 41 1.79 7.79 7.88
C ASP A 41 0.69 8.59 7.14
N ARG A 42 0.83 9.90 6.97
CA ARG A 42 -0.14 10.71 6.20
C ARG A 42 -0.30 10.24 4.76
N PHE A 43 0.81 9.91 4.09
CA PHE A 43 0.76 9.41 2.72
C PHE A 43 0.05 8.06 2.67
N MET A 44 0.49 7.10 3.49
CA MET A 44 -0.05 5.74 3.49
C MET A 44 -1.51 5.69 3.95
N ASN A 45 -1.90 6.52 4.92
CA ASN A 45 -3.28 6.60 5.41
C ASN A 45 -4.27 7.05 4.33
N THR A 46 -3.83 7.77 3.29
CA THR A 46 -4.68 8.09 2.14
C THR A 46 -5.23 6.82 1.46
N PHE A 47 -4.44 5.74 1.46
CA PHE A 47 -4.81 4.44 0.89
C PHE A 47 -5.34 3.46 1.94
N LEU A 48 -4.80 3.51 3.16
CA LEU A 48 -5.15 2.57 4.23
C LEU A 48 -6.44 2.96 4.97
N ASP A 49 -6.75 4.25 5.16
CA ASP A 49 -7.95 4.67 5.89
C ASP A 49 -9.27 4.23 5.22
N PRO A 50 -9.42 4.30 3.88
CA PRO A 50 -10.60 3.74 3.22
C PRO A 50 -10.78 2.24 3.50
N ILE A 51 -9.68 1.49 3.54
CA ILE A 51 -9.69 0.05 3.84
C ILE A 51 -10.08 -0.17 5.30
N ARG A 52 -9.48 0.57 6.24
CA ARG A 52 -9.78 0.50 7.69
C ARG A 52 -11.23 0.83 8.00
N ARG A 53 -11.87 1.72 7.24
CA ARG A 53 -13.29 2.06 7.40
C ARG A 53 -14.23 0.90 7.03
N ILE A 54 -13.80 0.00 6.16
CA ILE A 54 -14.60 -1.15 5.70
C ILE A 54 -14.32 -2.38 6.57
N MET A 55 -13.08 -2.51 7.07
CA MET A 55 -12.70 -3.63 7.92
C MET A 55 -13.36 -3.53 9.32
N PRO A 56 -13.66 -4.67 9.95
CA PRO A 56 -14.01 -4.69 11.37
C PRO A 56 -12.85 -4.15 12.22
N ASN A 57 -13.15 -3.63 13.40
CA ASN A 57 -12.13 -3.18 14.35
C ASN A 57 -11.23 -4.35 14.77
N THR A 58 -10.01 -4.42 14.22
CA THR A 58 -9.01 -5.46 14.49
C THR A 58 -8.20 -5.21 15.77
N GLY A 59 -8.64 -4.28 16.62
CA GLY A 59 -7.95 -3.91 17.86
C GLY A 59 -6.61 -3.21 17.56
N MET A 60 -5.52 -3.70 18.14
CA MET A 60 -4.18 -3.10 17.97
C MET A 60 -3.47 -3.48 16.67
N PHE A 61 -3.94 -4.53 15.98
CA PHE A 61 -3.28 -5.01 14.76
C PHE A 61 -3.93 -4.37 13.54
N ASP A 62 -3.13 -3.67 12.73
CA ASP A 62 -3.61 -3.11 11.47
C ASP A 62 -3.44 -4.12 10.34
N LEU A 63 -4.54 -4.73 9.90
CA LEU A 63 -4.55 -5.66 8.76
C LEU A 63 -4.70 -4.94 7.40
N SER A 64 -4.90 -3.62 7.39
CA SER A 64 -5.12 -2.86 6.16
C SER A 64 -3.93 -2.92 5.19
N PRO A 65 -2.65 -3.01 5.62
CA PRO A 65 -1.54 -3.22 4.70
C PRO A 65 -1.67 -4.52 3.90
N ILE A 66 -2.15 -5.60 4.51
CA ILE A 66 -2.31 -6.88 3.82
C ILE A 66 -3.39 -6.74 2.73
N ILE A 67 -4.51 -6.10 3.05
CA ILE A 67 -5.57 -5.87 2.06
C ILE A 67 -5.09 -4.95 0.94
N LEU A 68 -4.34 -3.89 1.26
CA LEU A 68 -3.77 -3.01 0.23
C LEU A 68 -2.82 -3.78 -0.69
N MET A 69 -1.98 -4.67 -0.15
CA MET A 69 -1.11 -5.53 -0.93
C MET A 69 -1.89 -6.44 -1.87
N LEU A 70 -2.99 -7.05 -1.40
CA LEU A 70 -3.87 -7.88 -2.24
C LEU A 70 -4.52 -7.07 -3.37
N ILE A 71 -4.97 -5.84 -3.10
CA ILE A 71 -5.51 -4.93 -4.11
C ILE A 71 -4.45 -4.61 -5.17
N LEU A 72 -3.22 -4.29 -4.76
CA LEU A 72 -2.12 -4.01 -5.67
C LEU A 72 -1.78 -5.20 -6.58
N GLN A 73 -1.72 -6.41 -6.01
CA GLN A 73 -1.50 -7.65 -6.78
C GLN A 73 -2.66 -7.92 -7.76
N PHE A 74 -3.89 -7.69 -7.34
CA PHE A 74 -5.06 -7.83 -8.20
C PHE A 74 -5.00 -6.85 -9.38
N VAL A 75 -4.69 -5.58 -9.12
CA VAL A 75 -4.55 -4.54 -10.17
C VAL A 75 -3.46 -4.93 -11.17
N GLU A 76 -2.31 -5.42 -10.70
CA GLU A 76 -1.23 -5.86 -11.58
C GLU A 76 -1.64 -7.09 -12.42
N SER A 77 -2.28 -8.08 -11.79
CA SER A 77 -2.77 -9.28 -12.48
C SER A 77 -3.80 -8.94 -13.54
N ALA A 78 -4.76 -8.08 -13.20
CA ALA A 78 -5.76 -7.58 -14.14
C ALA A 78 -5.10 -6.86 -15.32
N ALA A 79 -4.16 -5.93 -15.04
CA ALA A 79 -3.44 -5.23 -16.10
C ALA A 79 -2.72 -6.20 -17.06
N ARG A 80 -2.01 -7.21 -16.53
CA ARG A 80 -1.37 -8.25 -17.35
C ARG A 80 -2.33 -9.10 -18.16
N TRP A 81 -3.58 -9.27 -17.69
CA TRP A 81 -4.59 -10.05 -18.41
C TRP A 81 -5.22 -9.27 -19.58
N PHE A 82 -5.32 -7.95 -19.46
CA PHE A 82 -5.98 -7.08 -20.45
C PHE A 82 -5.05 -6.54 -21.56
N PHE A 83 -3.73 -6.47 -21.34
CA PHE A 83 -2.75 -5.83 -22.23
C PHE A 83 -1.81 -6.80 -22.92
#